data_AF-A0A0N4U4F3-F1
#
_entry.id   AF-A0A0N4U4F3-F1
#
_cell.length_a   1.000
_cell.length_b   1.000
_cell.length_c   1.000
_cell.angle_alpha   90.00
_cell.angle_beta   90.00
_cell.angle_gamma   90.00
#
_symmetry.space_group_name_H-M   'P 1'
#
loop_
_entity.id
_entity.type
_entity.pdbx_description
1 polymer ?
#
loop_
_entity_poly.entity_id
_entity_poly.type
_entity_poly.pdbx_seq_one_letter_code
_entity_poly.pdbx_strand_id
1 'polypeptide(L)'
;MTDPSDKHMNFILFFRVRRPTAAQRELVATISRFQRRIKGAVIDVWWLYDDGGLTLLIPHLLTLPKRYLEGAHMRVFTISTSTVTMEQEQRNMAALLTKFRINFSDVSVIPDIGKKPGLQMLVFDISYSQQEAFKKLIEPFRVPDATLIEGLITDSELSAQKEKTNRQLRVAELLHELSENADLIVLTLPVPRKRLISSCLYMAWLDIMTRDLPPTLMIRGNQTSVLTFYS
;
A
#
# COMPACT_ATOMS: atom_id res chain seq x y z
N MET A 1 6.27 -69.70 18.18
CA MET A 1 7.62 -69.11 18.12
C MET A 1 7.65 -68.20 16.90
N THR A 2 7.47 -66.89 17.08
CA THR A 2 7.71 -65.93 16.00
C THR A 2 9.12 -65.37 16.19
N ASP A 3 9.93 -65.52 15.14
CA ASP A 3 11.37 -65.27 15.09
C ASP A 3 11.72 -63.79 15.41
N PRO A 4 12.70 -63.49 16.28
CA PRO A 4 13.11 -62.13 16.64
C PRO A 4 13.80 -61.33 15.51
N SER A 5 14.12 -61.94 14.37
CA SER A 5 14.93 -61.34 13.31
C SER A 5 14.24 -60.18 12.55
N ASP A 6 12.92 -60.06 12.56
CA ASP A 6 12.19 -59.02 11.80
C ASP A 6 12.18 -57.62 12.45
N LYS A 7 12.67 -57.48 13.69
CA LYS A 7 12.60 -56.19 14.42
C LYS A 7 13.54 -55.10 13.89
N HIS A 8 14.54 -55.46 13.07
CA HIS A 8 15.57 -54.49 12.66
C HIS A 8 15.34 -53.79 11.33
N MET A 9 14.40 -54.24 10.49
CA MET A 9 14.31 -53.73 9.11
C MET A 9 13.25 -52.66 8.82
N ASN A 10 12.49 -52.19 9.82
CA ASN A 10 11.48 -51.13 9.62
C ASN A 10 11.72 -49.85 10.44
N PHE A 11 12.96 -49.59 10.88
CA PHE A 11 13.32 -48.29 11.46
C PHE A 11 13.30 -47.15 10.41
N ILE A 12 13.14 -47.49 9.13
CA ILE A 12 12.77 -46.55 8.05
C ILE A 12 11.24 -46.34 8.03
N LEU A 13 10.60 -46.40 9.21
CA LEU A 13 9.30 -45.81 9.45
C LEU A 13 9.45 -44.30 9.25
N PHE A 14 9.26 -43.91 7.99
CA PHE A 14 8.68 -42.67 7.53
C PHE A 14 8.68 -41.61 8.61
N PHE A 15 9.62 -40.67 8.54
CA PHE A 15 9.43 -39.34 9.11
C PHE A 15 8.06 -38.86 8.66
N ARG A 16 7.06 -39.08 9.51
CA ARG A 16 5.67 -38.75 9.27
C ARG A 16 5.66 -37.24 9.36
N VAL A 17 5.90 -36.58 8.23
CA VAL A 17 5.85 -35.12 8.11
C VAL A 17 4.54 -34.71 8.78
N ARG A 18 4.65 -34.06 9.93
CA ARG A 18 3.47 -33.71 10.73
C ARG A 18 2.55 -32.91 9.83
N ARG A 19 1.26 -33.26 9.82
CA ARG A 19 0.26 -32.49 9.06
C ARG A 19 0.39 -31.03 9.49
N PRO A 20 0.53 -30.08 8.55
CA PRO A 20 0.63 -28.67 8.89
C PRO A 20 -0.59 -28.22 9.69
N THR A 21 -0.37 -27.36 10.68
CA THR A 21 -1.43 -26.72 11.47
C THR A 21 -2.26 -25.78 10.59
N ALA A 22 -3.45 -25.36 11.05
CA ALA A 22 -4.28 -24.41 10.32
C ALA A 22 -3.53 -23.10 10.04
N ALA A 23 -2.86 -22.53 11.04
CA ALA A 23 -2.04 -21.33 10.91
C ALA A 23 -0.89 -21.48 9.89
N GLN A 24 -0.24 -22.65 9.86
CA GLN A 24 0.80 -22.93 8.86
C GLN A 24 0.22 -22.97 7.43
N ARG A 25 -0.96 -23.55 7.25
CA ARG A 25 -1.62 -23.58 5.92
C ARG A 25 -2.05 -22.20 5.48
N GLU A 26 -2.59 -21.39 6.40
CA GLU A 26 -2.97 -20.01 6.13
C GLU A 26 -1.76 -19.16 5.76
N LEU A 27 -0.65 -19.27 6.51
CA LEU A 27 0.59 -18.59 6.18
C LEU A 27 1.11 -18.98 4.79
N VAL A 28 1.12 -20.28 4.46
CA VAL A 28 1.52 -20.76 3.13
C VAL A 28 0.58 -20.21 2.04
N ALA A 29 -0.72 -20.19 2.28
CA ALA A 29 -1.69 -19.62 1.35
C ALA A 29 -1.45 -18.12 1.12
N THR A 30 -1.13 -17.37 2.18
CA THR A 30 -0.79 -15.94 2.11
C THR A 30 0.49 -15.71 1.33
N ILE A 31 1.54 -16.51 1.54
CA ILE A 31 2.81 -16.41 0.80
C ILE A 31 2.59 -16.74 -0.69
N SER A 32 1.83 -17.79 -0.99
CA SER A 32 1.57 -18.25 -2.36
C SER A 32 0.48 -17.45 -3.09
N ARG A 33 -0.15 -16.45 -2.46
CA ARG A 33 -1.29 -15.72 -3.05
C ARG A 33 -0.97 -15.10 -4.41
N PHE A 34 0.27 -14.63 -4.59
CA PHE A 34 0.73 -13.98 -5.83
C PHE A 34 1.08 -14.95 -6.96
N GLN A 35 1.07 -16.26 -6.68
CA GLN A 35 1.33 -17.31 -7.67
C GLN A 35 0.03 -17.88 -8.28
N ARG A 36 -1.10 -17.67 -7.61
CA ARG A 36 -2.40 -18.15 -8.06
C ARG A 36 -3.11 -17.06 -8.83
N ARG A 37 -3.61 -17.40 -10.02
CA ARG A 37 -4.46 -16.50 -10.80
C ARG A 37 -5.75 -16.18 -10.03
N ILE A 38 -6.03 -14.89 -9.87
CA ILE A 38 -7.27 -14.35 -9.32
C ILE A 38 -8.13 -13.90 -10.50
N LYS A 39 -9.34 -14.45 -10.62
CA LYS A 39 -10.28 -14.10 -11.70
C LYS A 39 -11.09 -12.89 -11.29
N GLY A 40 -11.24 -11.91 -12.20
CA GLY A 40 -12.04 -10.71 -11.93
C GLY A 40 -11.46 -9.83 -10.82
N ALA A 41 -10.14 -9.88 -10.63
CA ALA A 41 -9.48 -9.14 -9.56
C ALA A 41 -9.65 -7.63 -9.75
N VAL A 42 -9.59 -6.88 -8.65
CA VAL A 42 -9.61 -5.41 -8.65
C VAL A 42 -8.26 -4.88 -8.21
N ILE A 43 -7.67 -4.00 -9.03
CA ILE A 43 -6.45 -3.27 -8.71
C ILE A 43 -6.80 -1.80 -8.54
N ASP A 44 -6.54 -1.26 -7.36
CA ASP A 44 -6.71 0.16 -7.09
C ASP A 44 -5.37 0.86 -7.16
N VAL A 45 -5.27 1.84 -8.05
CA VAL A 45 -4.03 2.59 -8.29
C VAL A 45 -4.19 4.01 -7.77
N TRP A 46 -3.55 4.30 -6.65
CA TRP A 46 -3.52 5.60 -6.00
C TRP A 46 -2.32 6.40 -6.49
N TRP A 47 -2.52 7.13 -7.59
CA TRP A 47 -1.51 7.98 -8.21
C TRP A 47 -1.60 9.40 -7.66
N LEU A 48 -1.06 9.55 -6.45
CA LEU A 48 -1.19 10.78 -5.64
C LEU A 48 -0.12 11.84 -5.95
N TYR A 49 1.01 11.40 -6.51
CA TYR A 49 2.12 12.27 -6.89
C TYR A 49 2.71 11.80 -8.21
N ASP A 50 3.26 12.73 -8.98
CA ASP A 50 3.97 12.36 -10.21
C ASP A 50 5.28 11.63 -9.87
N ASP A 51 5.36 10.38 -10.33
CA ASP A 51 6.47 9.47 -10.15
C ASP A 51 7.08 9.01 -11.48
N GLY A 52 6.74 9.67 -12.59
CA GLY A 52 7.14 9.26 -13.94
C GLY A 52 6.32 8.10 -14.51
N GLY A 53 5.16 7.82 -13.92
CA GLY A 53 4.19 6.84 -14.42
C GLY A 53 4.49 5.39 -14.04
N LEU A 54 5.50 5.14 -13.20
CA LEU A 54 5.84 3.78 -12.75
C LEU A 54 4.68 3.17 -11.94
N THR A 55 4.02 3.99 -11.10
CA THR A 55 2.82 3.61 -10.35
C THR A 55 1.68 3.12 -11.26
N LEU A 56 1.57 3.63 -12.49
CA LEU A 56 0.58 3.17 -13.48
C LEU A 56 1.08 1.97 -14.31
N LEU A 57 2.38 1.95 -14.61
CA LEU A 57 2.97 0.91 -15.45
C LEU A 57 2.94 -0.46 -14.77
N ILE A 58 3.34 -0.56 -13.51
CA ILE A 58 3.40 -1.84 -12.79
C ILE A 58 2.03 -2.55 -12.74
N PRO A 59 0.92 -1.94 -12.28
CA PRO A 59 -0.39 -2.58 -12.28
C PRO A 59 -0.87 -2.93 -13.69
N HIS A 60 -0.58 -2.09 -14.69
CA HIS A 60 -0.85 -2.44 -16.09
C HIS A 60 -0.13 -3.74 -16.49
N LEU A 61 1.16 -3.87 -16.20
CA LEU A 61 1.94 -5.08 -16.49
C LEU A 61 1.39 -6.32 -15.78
N LEU A 62 0.82 -6.16 -14.58
CA LEU A 62 0.20 -7.25 -13.83
C LEU A 62 -1.13 -7.73 -14.42
N THR A 63 -1.78 -6.91 -15.27
CA THR A 63 -3.04 -7.27 -15.96
C THR A 63 -2.82 -8.02 -17.27
N LEU A 64 -1.59 -8.08 -17.76
CA LEU A 64 -1.22 -8.74 -19.01
C LEU A 64 -1.44 -10.27 -18.97
N PRO A 65 -1.50 -10.95 -20.14
CA PRO A 65 -1.63 -12.41 -20.20
C PRO A 65 -0.56 -13.15 -19.40
N LYS A 66 -0.94 -14.29 -18.82
CA LYS A 66 -0.08 -15.19 -18.02
C LYS A 66 0.40 -14.58 -16.70
N ARG A 67 -0.22 -13.49 -16.24
CA ARG A 67 0.01 -12.90 -14.92
C ARG A 67 -1.09 -13.33 -13.94
N TYR A 68 -0.80 -13.24 -12.64
CA TYR A 68 -1.75 -13.69 -11.62
C TYR A 68 -2.99 -12.77 -11.51
N LEU A 69 -2.90 -11.52 -11.97
CA LEU A 69 -4.00 -10.55 -12.07
C LEU A 69 -4.43 -10.32 -13.53
N GLU A 70 -4.25 -11.32 -14.41
CA GLU A 70 -4.63 -11.22 -15.81
C GLU A 70 -6.09 -10.77 -15.98
N GLY A 71 -6.27 -9.65 -16.69
CA GLY A 71 -7.58 -9.05 -16.95
C GLY A 71 -8.23 -8.35 -15.75
N ALA A 72 -7.47 -8.03 -14.70
CA ALA A 72 -8.00 -7.32 -13.54
C ALA A 72 -8.59 -5.94 -13.90
N HIS A 73 -9.62 -5.54 -13.17
CA HIS A 73 -10.25 -4.23 -13.27
C HIS A 73 -9.39 -3.19 -12.55
N MET A 74 -8.83 -2.25 -13.31
CA MET A 74 -7.95 -1.22 -12.75
C MET A 74 -8.73 0.07 -12.50
N ARG A 75 -8.87 0.48 -11.23
CA ARG A 75 -9.47 1.76 -10.82
C ARG A 75 -8.36 2.73 -10.45
N VAL A 76 -8.37 3.94 -11.03
CA VAL A 76 -7.32 4.92 -10.80
C VAL A 76 -7.85 6.06 -9.94
N PHE A 77 -7.18 6.33 -8.82
CA PHE A 77 -7.48 7.42 -7.90
C PHE A 77 -6.38 8.48 -7.98
N THR A 78 -6.77 9.72 -8.24
CA THR A 78 -5.83 10.86 -8.32
C THR A 78 -6.32 12.02 -7.47
N ILE A 79 -5.42 12.95 -7.12
CA ILE A 79 -5.76 14.14 -6.34
C ILE A 79 -5.98 15.31 -7.28
N SER A 80 -7.03 16.10 -7.05
CA SER A 80 -7.12 17.43 -7.67
C SER A 80 -6.25 18.43 -6.91
N THR A 81 -5.20 18.93 -7.56
CA THR A 81 -4.36 20.04 -7.06
C THR A 81 -4.59 21.36 -7.80
N SER A 82 -5.38 21.33 -8.88
CA SER A 82 -5.55 22.44 -9.80
C SER A 82 -6.83 23.23 -9.49
N THR A 83 -6.95 24.42 -10.10
CA THR A 83 -8.20 25.21 -10.10
C THR A 83 -9.25 24.65 -11.05
N VAL A 84 -8.93 23.58 -11.79
CA VAL A 84 -9.78 22.96 -12.80
C VAL A 84 -10.87 22.13 -12.10
N THR A 85 -12.02 21.95 -12.75
CA THR A 85 -13.10 21.09 -12.22
C THR A 85 -12.65 19.64 -12.16
N MET A 86 -13.16 18.89 -11.17
CA MET A 86 -12.85 17.46 -11.00
C MET A 86 -13.16 16.64 -12.26
N GLU A 87 -14.25 16.98 -12.94
CA GLU A 87 -14.68 16.33 -14.18
C GLU A 87 -13.66 16.48 -15.31
N GLN A 88 -13.03 17.66 -15.40
CA GLN A 88 -12.02 17.90 -16.42
C GLN A 88 -10.70 17.21 -16.08
N GLU A 89 -10.31 17.15 -14.80
CA GLU A 89 -9.17 16.33 -14.36
C GLU A 89 -9.40 14.83 -14.64
N GLN A 90 -10.62 14.35 -14.40
CA GLN A 90 -10.99 12.96 -14.71
C GLN A 90 -10.87 12.67 -16.21
N ARG A 91 -11.35 13.58 -17.07
CA ARG A 91 -11.20 13.45 -18.54
C ARG A 91 -9.74 13.51 -18.97
N ASN A 92 -8.94 14.41 -18.41
CA ASN A 92 -7.51 14.53 -18.74
C ASN A 92 -6.77 13.23 -18.38
N MET A 93 -7.04 12.69 -17.20
CA MET A 93 -6.47 11.44 -16.73
C MET A 93 -6.89 10.25 -17.61
N ALA A 94 -8.19 10.13 -17.93
CA ALA A 94 -8.71 9.10 -18.82
C ALA A 94 -8.06 9.16 -20.22
N ALA A 95 -7.91 10.37 -20.78
CA ALA A 95 -7.24 10.59 -22.06
C ALA A 95 -5.75 10.20 -22.00
N LEU A 96 -5.08 10.52 -20.90
CA LEU A 96 -3.68 10.16 -20.66
C LEU A 96 -3.49 8.64 -20.60
N LEU A 97 -4.31 7.94 -19.81
CA LEU A 97 -4.28 6.47 -19.70
C LEU A 97 -4.55 5.81 -21.06
N THR A 98 -5.54 6.31 -21.80
CA THR A 98 -5.86 5.85 -23.15
C THR A 98 -4.69 6.03 -24.11
N LYS A 99 -4.01 7.20 -24.06
CA LYS A 99 -2.82 7.47 -24.88
C LYS A 99 -1.67 6.51 -24.57
N PHE A 100 -1.51 6.14 -23.30
CA PHE A 100 -0.54 5.12 -22.87
C PHE A 100 -1.02 3.68 -23.10
N ARG A 101 -2.21 3.47 -23.66
CA ARG A 101 -2.84 2.16 -23.88
C ARG A 101 -3.00 1.35 -22.59
N ILE A 102 -3.19 2.05 -21.47
CA ILE A 102 -3.47 1.44 -20.18
C ILE A 102 -4.99 1.32 -20.07
N ASN A 103 -5.48 0.09 -20.06
CA ASN A 103 -6.90 -0.19 -19.82
C ASN A 103 -7.24 0.07 -18.34
N PHE A 104 -8.31 0.81 -18.10
CA PHE A 104 -8.84 1.10 -16.77
C PHE A 104 -10.36 0.94 -16.78
N SER A 105 -10.95 0.61 -15.63
CA SER A 105 -12.40 0.50 -15.45
C SER A 105 -13.01 1.81 -14.97
N ASP A 106 -12.28 2.58 -14.17
CA ASP A 106 -12.75 3.86 -13.65
C ASP A 106 -11.59 4.80 -13.29
N VAL A 107 -11.86 6.10 -13.31
CA VAL A 107 -10.97 7.16 -12.80
C VAL A 107 -11.75 8.00 -11.81
N SER A 108 -11.27 8.08 -10.58
CA SER A 108 -11.85 8.89 -9.50
C SER A 108 -10.89 10.00 -9.09
N VAL A 109 -11.34 11.24 -9.15
CA VAL A 109 -10.55 12.40 -8.72
C VAL A 109 -10.99 12.81 -7.31
N ILE A 110 -10.09 12.62 -6.35
CA ILE A 110 -10.34 12.92 -4.94
C ILE A 110 -10.14 14.43 -4.70
N PRO A 111 -11.12 15.13 -4.10
CA PRO A 111 -10.93 16.50 -3.65
C PRO A 111 -9.76 16.60 -2.68
N ASP A 112 -8.94 17.64 -2.86
CA ASP A 112 -7.82 18.05 -2.00
C ASP A 112 -7.75 17.34 -0.64
N ILE A 113 -6.79 16.42 -0.52
CA ILE A 113 -6.48 15.65 0.71
C ILE A 113 -6.07 16.58 1.87
N GLY A 114 -5.75 17.86 1.59
CA GLY A 114 -5.46 18.88 2.60
C GLY A 114 -6.67 19.43 3.35
N LYS A 115 -7.91 19.24 2.87
CA LYS A 115 -9.09 19.71 3.62
C LYS A 115 -9.24 18.91 4.92
N LYS A 116 -9.41 19.61 6.04
CA LYS A 116 -9.99 19.01 7.26
C LYS A 116 -11.30 18.32 6.85
N PRO A 117 -11.57 17.08 7.32
CA PRO A 117 -12.83 16.41 7.00
C PRO A 117 -13.98 17.36 7.33
N GLY A 118 -14.86 17.57 6.35
CA GLY A 118 -15.98 18.49 6.50
C GLY A 118 -16.81 18.12 7.73
N LEU A 119 -17.40 19.11 8.38
CA LEU A 119 -18.25 18.96 9.58
C LEU A 119 -19.50 18.07 9.39
N GLN A 120 -19.68 17.42 8.23
CA GLN A 120 -20.89 16.70 7.86
C GLN A 120 -20.58 15.23 7.56
N MET A 121 -21.44 14.39 8.15
CA MET A 121 -21.69 12.97 7.86
C MET A 121 -20.68 11.95 8.40
N LEU A 122 -21.02 11.36 9.55
CA LEU A 122 -20.74 9.97 9.96
C LEU A 122 -19.29 9.41 9.93
N VAL A 123 -18.28 10.22 9.61
CA VAL A 123 -16.85 9.86 9.52
C VAL A 123 -16.06 10.21 10.80
N PHE A 124 -16.72 10.77 11.82
CA PHE A 124 -16.06 11.10 13.10
C PHE A 124 -15.37 9.88 13.74
N ASP A 125 -15.92 8.68 13.57
CA ASP A 125 -15.33 7.47 14.16
C ASP A 125 -14.00 7.08 13.48
N ILE A 126 -13.89 7.15 12.15
CA ILE A 126 -12.68 6.71 11.42
C ILE A 126 -11.56 7.76 11.51
N SER A 127 -11.86 9.05 11.36
CA SER A 127 -10.80 10.06 11.47
C SER A 127 -10.19 10.13 12.87
N TYR A 128 -11.04 9.97 13.89
CA TYR A 128 -10.60 9.86 15.27
C TYR A 128 -9.80 8.58 15.52
N SER A 129 -10.21 7.44 14.93
CA SER A 129 -9.49 6.17 15.10
C SER A 129 -8.08 6.23 14.51
N GLN A 130 -7.90 6.78 13.29
CA GLN A 130 -6.59 6.88 12.66
C GLN A 130 -5.67 7.85 13.42
N GLN A 131 -6.20 8.98 13.91
CA GLN A 131 -5.43 9.93 14.72
C GLN A 131 -4.98 9.31 16.05
N GLU A 132 -5.85 8.59 16.73
CA GLU A 132 -5.54 7.97 18.01
C GLU A 132 -4.59 6.77 17.84
N ALA A 133 -4.79 5.97 16.80
CA ALA A 133 -3.87 4.90 16.40
C ALA A 133 -2.48 5.46 16.08
N PHE A 134 -2.40 6.58 15.35
CA PHE A 134 -1.14 7.25 15.04
C PHE A 134 -0.43 7.76 16.30
N LYS A 135 -1.15 8.43 17.22
CA LYS A 135 -0.57 8.89 18.49
C LYS A 135 0.02 7.74 19.30
N LYS A 136 -0.71 6.62 19.41
CA LYS A 136 -0.24 5.41 20.11
C LYS A 136 0.96 4.79 19.41
N LEU A 137 0.98 4.80 18.07
CA LEU A 137 2.08 4.24 17.28
C LEU A 137 3.39 5.01 17.48
N ILE A 138 3.34 6.33 17.56
CA ILE A 138 4.55 7.16 17.70
C ILE A 138 5.04 7.31 19.14
N GLU A 139 4.18 7.06 20.14
CA GLU A 139 4.46 7.31 21.56
C GLU A 139 5.80 6.74 22.06
N PRO A 140 6.18 5.48 21.74
CA PRO A 140 7.48 4.92 22.16
C PRO A 140 8.70 5.58 21.53
N PHE A 141 8.52 6.34 20.45
CA PHE A 141 9.58 6.96 19.65
C PHE A 141 9.67 8.47 19.86
N ARG A 142 8.88 9.03 20.80
CA ARG A 142 8.91 10.46 21.12
C ARG A 142 10.01 10.78 22.11
N VAL A 143 10.68 11.90 21.89
CA VAL A 143 11.71 12.43 22.78
C VAL A 143 11.49 13.93 23.01
N PRO A 144 11.89 14.47 24.17
CA PRO A 144 11.90 15.91 24.39
C PRO A 144 12.79 16.61 23.37
N ASP A 145 12.42 17.83 22.96
CA ASP A 145 13.19 18.62 21.98
C ASP A 145 14.67 18.84 22.40
N ALA A 146 14.95 18.85 23.71
CA ALA A 146 16.30 18.96 24.26
C ALA A 146 17.17 17.70 24.05
N THR A 147 16.54 16.55 23.80
CA THR A 147 17.20 15.24 23.63
C THR A 147 17.19 14.88 22.15
N LEU A 148 18.15 15.39 21.39
CA LEU A 148 18.26 15.13 19.95
C LEU A 148 18.89 13.75 19.70
N ILE A 149 18.06 12.72 19.63
CA ILE A 149 18.45 11.37 19.22
C ILE A 149 18.08 11.19 17.74
N GLU A 150 19.05 10.80 16.91
CA GLU A 150 18.84 10.61 15.48
C GLU A 150 17.73 9.59 15.22
N GLY A 151 16.80 9.96 14.35
CA GLY A 151 15.70 9.10 13.92
C GLY A 151 14.46 9.11 14.82
N LEU A 152 14.54 9.62 16.06
CA LEU A 152 13.40 9.77 16.96
C LEU A 152 12.63 11.08 16.72
N ILE A 153 11.40 11.13 17.26
CA ILE A 153 10.40 12.15 16.95
C ILE A 153 10.42 13.22 18.06
N THR A 154 10.68 14.46 17.68
CA THR A 154 10.62 15.62 18.59
C THR A 154 9.24 16.31 18.52
N ASP A 155 8.85 17.02 19.57
CA ASP A 155 7.56 17.74 19.62
C ASP A 155 7.54 18.92 18.64
N SER A 156 8.69 19.58 18.48
CA SER A 156 8.91 20.60 17.46
C SER A 156 8.78 20.03 16.04
N GLU A 157 9.35 18.86 15.76
CA GLU A 157 9.20 18.19 14.45
C GLU A 157 7.74 17.84 14.17
N LEU A 158 7.07 17.21 15.13
CA LEU A 158 5.67 16.78 14.97
C LEU A 158 4.76 17.98 14.69
N SER A 159 5.00 19.10 15.38
CA SER A 159 4.29 20.36 15.16
C SER A 159 4.58 20.94 13.77
N ALA A 160 5.84 20.93 13.33
CA ALA A 160 6.26 21.42 12.02
C ALA A 160 5.74 20.57 10.84
N GLN A 161 5.56 19.26 11.04
CA GLN A 161 5.06 18.33 10.00
C GLN A 161 3.56 18.05 10.09
N LYS A 162 2.81 18.76 10.94
CA LYS A 162 1.38 18.55 11.19
C LYS A 162 0.53 18.45 9.93
N GLU A 163 0.71 19.33 8.96
CA GLU A 163 -0.06 19.31 7.71
C GLU A 163 0.20 18.06 6.88
N LYS A 164 1.46 17.60 6.82
CA LYS A 164 1.82 16.36 6.13
C LYS A 164 1.25 15.16 6.86
N THR A 165 1.36 15.12 8.19
CA THR A 165 0.75 14.08 9.01
C THR A 165 -0.75 13.99 8.74
N ASN A 166 -1.47 15.12 8.78
CA ASN A 166 -2.91 15.15 8.47
C ASN A 166 -3.21 14.62 7.07
N ARG A 167 -2.38 14.98 6.08
CA ARG A 167 -2.51 14.47 4.71
C ARG A 167 -2.37 12.95 4.66
N GLN A 168 -1.37 12.37 5.34
CA GLN A 168 -1.19 10.91 5.34
C GLN A 168 -2.33 10.19 6.09
N LEU A 169 -2.82 10.76 7.18
CA LEU A 169 -3.99 10.22 7.89
C LEU A 169 -5.24 10.26 7.01
N ARG A 170 -5.44 11.34 6.25
CA ARG A 170 -6.55 11.44 5.30
C ARG A 170 -6.43 10.43 4.15
N VAL A 171 -5.22 10.17 3.66
CA VAL A 171 -4.97 9.08 2.69
C VAL A 171 -5.36 7.74 3.29
N ALA A 172 -4.96 7.45 4.54
CA ALA A 172 -5.30 6.21 5.21
C ALA A 172 -6.82 5.99 5.31
N GLU A 173 -7.57 7.02 5.73
CA GLU A 173 -9.04 6.97 5.78
C GLU A 173 -9.65 6.65 4.42
N LEU A 174 -9.20 7.35 3.38
CA LEU A 174 -9.70 7.18 2.02
C LEU A 174 -9.37 5.80 1.43
N LEU A 175 -8.21 5.24 1.77
CA LEU A 175 -7.81 3.88 1.39
C LEU A 175 -8.75 2.84 2.00
N HIS A 176 -9.10 2.98 3.29
CA HIS A 176 -10.09 2.11 3.91
C HIS A 176 -11.48 2.31 3.27
N GLU A 177 -11.91 3.55 3.06
CA GLU A 177 -13.24 3.85 2.53
C GLU A 177 -13.45 3.31 1.09
N LEU A 178 -12.44 3.42 0.23
CA LEU A 178 -12.58 3.18 -1.21
C LEU A 178 -11.92 1.88 -1.70
N SER A 179 -10.93 1.37 -0.96
CA SER A 179 -10.04 0.30 -1.41
C SER A 179 -9.91 -0.90 -0.46
N GLU A 180 -10.67 -0.98 0.63
CA GLU A 180 -10.65 -2.13 1.56
C GLU A 180 -10.95 -3.47 0.87
N ASN A 181 -11.74 -3.47 -0.21
CA ASN A 181 -12.14 -4.67 -0.94
C ASN A 181 -11.27 -4.97 -2.19
N ALA A 182 -10.20 -4.22 -2.42
CA ALA A 182 -9.31 -4.46 -3.56
C ALA A 182 -8.45 -5.73 -3.36
N ASP A 183 -8.06 -6.40 -4.45
CA ASP A 183 -7.13 -7.53 -4.39
C ASP A 183 -5.67 -7.08 -4.27
N LEU A 184 -5.38 -5.89 -4.80
CA LEU A 184 -4.10 -5.20 -4.74
C LEU A 184 -4.32 -3.69 -4.75
N ILE A 185 -3.71 -3.00 -3.81
CA ILE A 185 -3.59 -1.53 -3.82
C ILE A 185 -2.18 -1.19 -4.30
N VAL A 186 -2.05 -0.30 -5.27
CA VAL A 186 -0.78 0.27 -5.71
C VAL A 186 -0.79 1.76 -5.37
N LEU A 187 0.08 2.18 -4.47
CA LEU A 187 0.12 3.54 -3.93
C LEU A 187 1.45 4.21 -4.25
N THR A 188 1.44 5.47 -4.68
CA THR A 188 2.68 6.23 -4.79
C THR A 188 3.31 6.42 -3.40
N LEU A 189 4.53 5.92 -3.21
CA LEU A 189 5.29 6.01 -1.96
C LEU A 189 5.62 7.49 -1.66
N PRO A 190 5.15 8.06 -0.54
CA PRO A 190 5.53 9.40 -0.14
C PRO A 190 7.03 9.46 0.15
N VAL A 191 7.74 10.44 -0.41
CA VAL A 191 9.18 10.61 -0.21
C VAL A 191 9.43 11.78 0.74
N PRO A 192 10.02 11.54 1.92
CA PRO A 192 10.35 12.60 2.85
C PRO A 192 11.55 13.39 2.31
N ARG A 193 11.59 14.70 2.56
CA ARG A 193 12.81 15.48 2.34
C ARG A 193 13.86 15.02 3.35
N LYS A 194 15.04 14.62 2.86
CA LYS A 194 16.16 14.20 3.71
C LYS A 194 16.43 15.26 4.79
N ARG A 195 16.71 14.83 6.02
CA ARG A 195 17.02 15.68 7.19
C ARG A 195 15.88 16.59 7.68
N LEU A 196 14.72 16.58 7.03
CA LEU A 196 13.55 17.33 7.51
C LEU A 196 12.61 16.48 8.37
N ILE A 197 12.63 15.17 8.16
CA ILE A 197 11.73 14.20 8.79
C ILE A 197 12.58 13.06 9.35
N SER A 198 12.34 12.71 10.60
CA SER A 198 12.94 11.60 11.33
C SER A 198 12.47 10.26 10.76
N SER A 199 13.31 9.24 10.86
CA SER A 199 12.98 7.91 10.34
C SER A 199 11.76 7.32 11.03
N CYS A 200 11.60 7.50 12.34
CA CYS A 200 10.43 7.01 13.07
C CYS A 200 9.14 7.73 12.63
N LEU A 201 9.17 9.05 12.43
CA LEU A 201 7.98 9.78 11.95
C LEU A 201 7.59 9.32 10.54
N TYR A 202 8.58 9.17 9.66
CA TYR A 202 8.34 8.68 8.31
C TYR A 202 7.77 7.24 8.30
N MET A 203 8.36 6.33 9.06
CA MET A 203 7.87 4.96 9.16
C MET A 203 6.47 4.89 9.76
N ALA A 204 6.14 5.75 10.73
CA ALA A 204 4.81 5.84 11.31
C ALA A 204 3.76 6.30 10.27
N TRP A 205 4.12 7.18 9.34
CA TRP A 205 3.24 7.52 8.22
C TRP A 205 3.01 6.33 7.28
N LEU A 206 4.05 5.56 6.96
CA LEU A 206 3.91 4.39 6.09
C LEU A 206 3.04 3.30 6.75
N ASP A 207 3.27 3.02 8.02
CA ASP A 207 2.49 2.05 8.80
C ASP A 207 1.01 2.46 8.87
N ILE A 208 0.70 3.68 9.32
CA ILE A 208 -0.71 4.09 9.48
C ILE A 208 -1.48 4.13 8.15
N MET A 209 -0.81 4.42 7.02
CA MET A 209 -1.44 4.38 5.70
C MET A 209 -1.72 2.98 5.17
N THR A 210 -1.00 1.94 5.65
CA THR A 210 -1.06 0.58 5.09
C THR A 210 -1.61 -0.45 6.07
N ARG A 211 -1.83 -0.05 7.31
CA ARG A 211 -2.41 -0.88 8.36
C ARG A 211 -3.79 -1.39 7.94
N ASP A 212 -4.02 -2.68 8.20
CA ASP A 212 -5.31 -3.34 7.98
C ASP A 212 -5.88 -3.16 6.56
N LEU A 213 -5.00 -2.97 5.56
CA LEU A 213 -5.36 -2.94 4.15
C LEU A 213 -5.09 -4.28 3.46
N PRO A 214 -5.73 -4.53 2.31
CA PRO A 214 -5.29 -5.55 1.36
C PRO A 214 -3.81 -5.38 0.98
N PRO A 215 -3.20 -6.35 0.27
CA PRO A 215 -1.82 -6.21 -0.21
C PRO A 215 -1.61 -4.85 -0.85
N THR A 216 -0.73 -4.07 -0.26
CA THR A 216 -0.46 -2.70 -0.68
C THR A 216 0.98 -2.62 -1.14
N LEU A 217 1.15 -2.26 -2.41
CA LEU A 217 2.44 -2.04 -3.04
C LEU A 217 2.70 -0.55 -3.11
N MET A 218 3.63 -0.06 -2.28
CA MET A 218 4.10 1.31 -2.35
C MET A 218 5.22 1.44 -3.40
N ILE A 219 5.03 2.29 -4.41
CA ILE A 219 5.95 2.45 -5.55
C ILE A 219 6.41 3.90 -5.66
N ARG A 220 7.68 4.10 -6.00
CA ARG A 220 8.17 5.40 -6.44
C ARG A 220 9.18 5.27 -7.56
N GLY A 221 8.90 5.93 -8.68
CA GLY A 221 9.91 6.19 -9.71
C GLY A 221 10.89 7.28 -9.30
N ASN A 222 12.11 7.20 -9.81
CA ASN A 222 13.13 8.23 -9.64
C ASN A 222 13.07 9.31 -10.73
N GLN A 223 12.07 9.26 -11.62
CA GLN A 223 11.89 10.16 -12.77
C GLN A 223 13.10 10.21 -13.71
N THR A 224 13.99 9.21 -13.69
CA THR A 224 15.11 9.12 -14.63
C THR A 224 14.78 8.16 -15.75
N SER A 225 14.89 8.61 -17.00
CA SER A 225 14.79 7.74 -18.17
C SER A 225 15.97 6.77 -18.21
N VAL A 226 15.68 5.47 -18.34
CA VAL A 226 16.70 4.43 -18.55
C VAL A 226 16.57 3.92 -19.98
N LEU A 227 17.57 4.20 -20.82
CA LEU A 227 17.68 3.57 -22.13
C LEU A 227 18.34 2.19 -21.93
N THR A 228 17.60 1.11 -22.18
CA THR A 228 18.19 -0.24 -22.18
C THR A 228 18.64 -0.56 -23.59
N PHE A 229 19.95 -0.73 -23.77
CA PHE A 229 20.49 -1.30 -25.00
C PHE A 229 20.36 -2.83 -24.91
N TYR A 230 19.72 -3.43 -25.90
CA TYR A 230 19.84 -4.88 -26.13
C TYR A 230 21.07 -5.10 -26.99
N SER A 231 22.08 -5.76 -26.43
CA SER A 231 23.23 -6.30 -27.18
C SER A 231 22.89 -7.63 -27.83
#